data_AF-A0A2D6MSS1-F1
#
_entry.id   AF-A0A2D6MSS1-F1
#
_cell.length_a   1.000
_cell.length_b   1.000
_cell.length_c   1.000
_cell.angle_alpha   90.00
_cell.angle_beta   90.00
_cell.angle_gamma   90.00
#
_symmetry.space_group_name_H-M   'P 1'
#
loop_
_entity.id
_entity.type
_entity.pdbx_description
1 polymer ?
#
loop_
_entity_poly.entity_id
_entity_poly.type
_entity_poly.pdbx_seq_one_letter_code
_entity_poly.pdbx_strand_id
1 'polypeptide(L)'
;MNQGYARSSRAVSGSSLVNAALLTAIAAILVLDFNGYRWLMPVDEGQWLFYSDQLLNGRVLYKDVWYQFGPAVLYGLTGTMLLAGKTLATERVFFWLMNVAGLASLYAFSTVLNKQLTPRLVLCLVALLNSLTCRLVMTNPGFLLRQCFNLLPLFLLFKSETGTTKGTKWVFSAGVLSMLCVLVSQETGLFSFVSGSVFLVSRGRGAGETRNWLERLTRIIREEVSLLN
;
A
#
# COMPACT_ATOMS: atom_id res chain seq x y z
N MET A 1 58.71 -8.39 -19.68
CA MET A 1 57.50 -8.89 -19.01
C MET A 1 56.63 -7.69 -18.64
N ASN A 2 55.66 -7.32 -19.47
CA ASN A 2 54.67 -6.29 -19.17
C ASN A 2 53.30 -6.97 -19.23
N GLN A 3 52.78 -7.35 -18.06
CA GLN A 3 51.39 -7.81 -17.93
C GLN A 3 50.48 -6.59 -18.15
N GLY A 4 49.89 -6.54 -19.35
CA GLY A 4 48.91 -5.53 -19.70
C GLY A 4 47.69 -5.65 -18.80
N TYR A 5 47.56 -4.71 -17.86
CA TYR A 5 46.31 -4.42 -17.18
C TYR A 5 45.31 -3.86 -18.19
N ALA A 6 44.63 -4.75 -18.90
CA ALA A 6 43.42 -4.41 -19.63
C ALA A 6 42.36 -4.01 -18.60
N ARG A 7 42.33 -2.71 -18.24
CA ARG A 7 41.24 -2.09 -17.51
C ARG A 7 40.00 -2.24 -18.38
N SER A 8 39.24 -3.30 -18.10
CA SER A 8 37.83 -3.38 -18.40
C SER A 8 37.16 -2.14 -17.78
N SER A 9 37.04 -1.07 -18.56
CA SER A 9 36.11 0.00 -18.27
C SER A 9 34.74 -0.64 -18.38
N ARG A 10 34.24 -1.17 -17.26
CA ARG A 10 32.84 -1.57 -17.13
C ARG A 10 32.05 -0.29 -17.37
N ALA A 11 31.59 -0.12 -18.61
CA ALA A 11 30.58 0.85 -18.95
C ALA A 11 29.50 0.69 -17.88
N VAL A 12 29.32 1.75 -17.10
CA VAL A 12 28.24 1.85 -16.13
C VAL A 12 26.97 1.62 -16.96
N SER A 13 26.39 0.43 -16.83
CA SER A 13 25.19 0.03 -17.56
C SER A 13 24.16 1.16 -17.43
N GLY A 14 23.55 1.60 -18.53
CA GLY A 14 22.56 2.70 -18.49
C GLY A 14 21.47 2.48 -17.43
N SER A 15 21.21 1.23 -17.05
CA SER A 15 20.34 0.86 -15.94
C SER A 15 20.77 1.40 -14.57
N SER A 16 22.06 1.46 -14.23
CA SER A 16 22.50 1.91 -12.90
C SER A 16 22.35 3.42 -12.69
N LEU A 17 22.51 4.22 -13.76
CA LEU A 17 22.25 5.66 -13.68
C LEU A 17 20.76 5.95 -13.47
N VAL A 18 19.89 5.25 -14.20
CA VAL A 18 18.43 5.36 -14.03
C VAL A 18 18.01 4.97 -12.61
N ASN A 19 18.57 3.88 -12.08
CA ASN A 19 18.23 3.42 -10.73
C ASN A 19 18.70 4.41 -9.64
N ALA A 20 19.90 4.97 -9.80
CA ALA A 20 20.41 5.99 -8.88
C ALA A 20 19.52 7.26 -8.92
N ALA A 21 19.13 7.72 -10.11
CA ALA A 21 18.24 8.86 -10.26
C ALA A 21 16.87 8.63 -9.60
N LEU A 22 16.29 7.44 -9.75
CA LEU A 22 15.01 7.07 -9.14
C LEU A 22 15.09 7.00 -7.60
N LEU A 23 16.17 6.41 -7.05
CA LEU A 23 16.38 6.38 -5.60
C LEU A 23 16.56 7.79 -5.03
N THR A 24 17.32 8.64 -5.72
CA THR A 24 17.49 10.05 -5.34
C THR A 24 16.17 10.80 -5.40
N ALA A 25 15.33 10.58 -6.42
CA ALA A 25 14.01 11.18 -6.52
C ALA A 25 13.10 10.74 -5.36
N ILE A 26 13.09 9.44 -5.03
CA ILE A 26 12.33 8.91 -3.89
C ILE A 26 12.80 9.55 -2.59
N ALA A 27 14.11 9.60 -2.35
CA ALA A 27 14.68 10.21 -1.15
C ALA A 27 14.35 11.71 -1.07
N ALA A 28 14.49 12.45 -2.18
CA ALA A 28 14.17 13.86 -2.25
C ALA A 28 12.69 14.14 -1.94
N ILE A 29 11.78 13.34 -2.49
CA ILE A 29 10.35 13.47 -2.19
C ILE A 29 10.07 13.16 -0.72
N LEU A 30 10.68 12.12 -0.13
CA LEU A 30 10.54 11.83 1.30
C LEU A 30 11.06 12.96 2.20
N VAL A 31 12.11 13.65 1.78
CA VAL A 31 12.68 14.81 2.51
C VAL A 31 11.81 16.05 2.36
N LEU A 32 11.27 16.31 1.16
CA LEU A 32 10.32 17.40 0.93
C LEU A 32 9.02 17.18 1.70
N ASP A 33 8.55 15.94 1.75
CA ASP A 33 7.38 15.52 2.51
C ASP A 33 7.55 15.76 4.02
N PHE A 34 8.79 15.61 4.53
CA PHE A 34 9.11 15.90 5.92
C PHE A 34 9.23 17.41 6.22
N ASN A 35 9.81 18.19 5.31
CA ASN A 35 10.14 19.60 5.53
C ASN A 35 9.02 20.60 5.16
N GLY A 36 8.00 20.17 4.42
CA GLY A 36 6.97 21.06 3.86
C GLY A 36 6.07 21.79 4.88
N TYR A 37 6.22 21.57 6.19
CA TYR A 37 5.16 21.91 7.13
C TYR A 37 5.56 22.89 8.26
N ARG A 38 5.18 24.16 8.08
CA ARG A 38 5.01 25.11 9.19
C ARG A 38 3.56 25.25 9.66
N TRP A 39 2.58 24.78 8.88
CA TRP A 39 1.16 25.01 9.14
C TRP A 39 0.39 23.72 9.39
N LEU A 40 -0.62 23.77 10.27
CA LEU A 40 -1.57 22.69 10.53
C LEU A 40 -2.57 22.63 9.38
N MET A 41 -2.86 21.43 8.86
CA MET A 41 -3.99 21.19 7.98
C MET A 41 -5.22 20.83 8.84
N PRO A 42 -6.16 21.77 9.04
CA PRO A 42 -7.17 21.63 10.10
C PRO A 42 -8.15 20.48 9.88
N VAL A 43 -8.40 20.06 8.63
CA VAL A 43 -9.36 18.99 8.34
C VAL A 43 -8.75 17.63 8.66
N ASP A 44 -7.68 17.23 7.96
CA ASP A 44 -7.12 15.88 8.15
C ASP A 44 -6.34 15.76 9.46
N GLU A 45 -5.33 16.59 9.70
CA GLU A 45 -4.47 16.49 10.89
C GLU A 45 -5.28 16.77 12.17
N GLY A 46 -6.19 17.75 12.12
CA GLY A 46 -7.09 18.06 13.22
C GLY A 46 -8.01 16.89 13.60
N GLN A 47 -8.56 16.16 12.63
CA GLN A 47 -9.39 14.99 12.88
C GLN A 47 -8.60 13.85 13.53
N TRP A 48 -7.40 13.54 13.04
CA TRP A 48 -6.56 12.49 13.61
C TRP A 48 -6.15 12.79 15.05
N LEU A 49 -5.78 14.04 15.34
CA LEU A 49 -5.47 14.51 16.69
C LEU A 49 -6.70 14.45 17.60
N PHE A 50 -7.86 14.86 17.11
CA PHE A 50 -9.12 14.81 17.86
C PHE A 50 -9.49 13.37 18.22
N TYR A 51 -9.48 12.45 17.26
CA TYR A 51 -9.83 11.06 17.53
C TYR A 51 -8.85 10.40 18.51
N SER A 52 -7.56 10.63 18.34
CA SER A 52 -6.54 10.10 19.24
C SER A 52 -6.71 10.66 20.66
N ASP A 53 -7.06 11.94 20.79
CA ASP A 53 -7.37 12.56 22.09
C ASP A 53 -8.55 11.88 22.79
N GLN A 54 -9.65 11.65 22.07
CA GLN A 54 -10.82 11.01 22.65
C GLN A 54 -10.48 9.62 23.19
N LEU A 55 -9.73 8.83 22.43
CA LEU A 55 -9.30 7.50 22.86
C LEU A 55 -8.36 7.54 24.07
N LEU A 56 -7.42 8.49 24.11
CA LEU A 56 -6.54 8.69 25.29
C LEU A 56 -7.32 9.10 26.54
N ASN A 57 -8.46 9.77 26.39
CA ASN A 57 -9.38 10.14 27.47
C ASN A 57 -10.40 9.03 27.81
N GLY A 58 -10.18 7.79 27.35
CA GLY A 58 -10.99 6.63 27.71
C GLY A 58 -12.28 6.47 26.93
N ARG A 59 -12.50 7.25 25.85
CA ARG A 59 -13.62 7.00 24.93
C ARG A 59 -13.37 5.72 24.13
N VAL A 60 -14.45 5.02 23.79
CA VAL A 60 -14.40 3.78 23.03
C VAL A 60 -14.69 4.07 21.54
N LEU A 61 -13.79 3.62 20.66
CA LEU A 61 -13.94 3.78 19.21
C LEU A 61 -15.22 3.10 18.71
N TYR A 62 -15.91 3.74 17.76
CA TYR A 62 -17.23 3.35 17.19
C TYR A 62 -18.42 3.41 18.15
N LYS A 63 -18.21 3.42 19.47
CA LYS A 63 -19.27 3.62 20.46
C LYS A 63 -19.44 5.09 20.81
N ASP A 64 -18.35 5.73 21.21
CA ASP A 64 -18.33 7.13 21.67
C ASP A 64 -17.72 8.06 20.62
N VAL A 65 -16.91 7.51 19.72
CA VAL A 65 -16.20 8.25 18.66
C VAL A 65 -16.59 7.68 17.31
N TRP A 66 -17.29 8.48 16.49
CA TRP A 66 -17.59 8.11 15.12
C TRP A 66 -16.32 8.19 14.26
N TYR A 67 -15.99 7.09 13.59
CA TYR A 67 -14.80 6.96 12.77
C TYR A 67 -15.12 6.08 11.57
N GLN A 68 -14.79 6.55 10.37
CA GLN A 68 -15.20 5.88 9.13
C GLN A 68 -14.19 4.85 8.59
N PHE A 69 -12.96 4.83 9.13
CA PHE A 69 -11.91 3.92 8.64
C PHE A 69 -11.73 2.73 9.59
N GLY A 70 -10.85 1.81 9.19
CA GLY A 70 -10.49 0.66 10.02
C GLY A 70 -9.72 1.07 11.27
N PRO A 71 -9.86 0.34 12.40
CA PRO A 71 -9.36 0.80 13.69
C PRO A 71 -7.83 0.75 13.84
N ALA A 72 -7.14 -0.05 13.03
CA ALA A 72 -5.71 -0.34 13.24
C ALA A 72 -4.83 0.92 13.12
N VAL A 73 -5.12 1.79 12.14
CA VAL A 73 -4.33 3.01 11.93
C VAL A 73 -4.51 3.96 13.11
N LEU A 74 -5.75 4.17 13.54
CA LEU A 74 -6.05 5.09 14.64
C LEU A 74 -5.51 4.58 15.98
N TYR A 75 -5.64 3.28 16.29
CA TYR A 75 -5.04 2.71 17.49
C TYR A 75 -3.51 2.76 17.45
N GLY A 76 -2.90 2.49 16.28
CA GLY A 76 -1.45 2.63 16.10
C GLY A 76 -0.96 4.06 16.34
N LEU A 77 -1.67 5.04 15.79
CA LEU A 77 -1.39 6.46 16.01
C LEU A 77 -1.55 6.85 17.49
N THR A 78 -2.67 6.45 18.10
CA THR A 78 -2.99 6.72 19.51
C THR A 78 -1.93 6.13 20.44
N GLY A 79 -1.52 4.87 20.21
CA GLY A 79 -0.44 4.23 20.95
C GLY A 79 0.90 4.93 20.77
N THR A 80 1.19 5.43 19.57
CA THR A 80 2.40 6.22 19.32
C THR A 80 2.35 7.55 20.09
N MET A 81 1.19 8.22 20.13
CA MET A 81 0.99 9.44 20.92
C MET A 81 1.06 9.21 22.43
N LEU A 82 0.63 8.03 22.91
CA LEU A 82 0.79 7.66 24.31
C LEU A 82 2.28 7.58 24.71
N LEU A 83 3.13 7.08 23.80
CA LEU A 83 4.56 6.87 24.07
C LEU A 83 5.43 8.13 23.81
N ALA A 84 5.17 8.84 22.71
CA ALA A 84 5.99 9.95 22.23
C ALA A 84 5.36 11.33 22.47
N GLY A 85 4.15 11.38 23.04
CA GLY A 85 3.39 12.60 23.29
C GLY A 85 2.38 12.92 22.19
N LYS A 86 1.27 13.55 22.59
CA LYS A 86 0.19 14.00 21.71
C LYS A 86 0.58 15.30 21.02
N THR A 87 1.39 15.21 19.97
CA THR A 87 1.83 16.36 19.18
C THR A 87 1.61 16.13 17.69
N LEU A 88 1.52 17.22 16.93
CA LEU A 88 1.46 17.18 15.47
C LEU A 88 2.71 16.51 14.86
N ALA A 89 3.87 16.69 15.50
CA ALA A 89 5.11 16.03 15.08
C ALA A 89 4.99 14.50 15.20
N THR A 90 4.42 14.00 16.28
CA THR A 90 4.19 12.56 16.49
C THR A 90 3.30 11.97 15.40
N GLU A 91 2.22 12.66 15.05
CA GLU A 91 1.31 12.25 13.97
C GLU A 91 2.02 12.18 12.62
N ARG A 92 2.75 13.23 12.26
CA ARG A 92 3.48 13.30 10.98
C ARG A 92 4.55 12.22 10.87
N VAL A 93 5.33 12.01 11.93
CA VAL A 93 6.32 10.95 11.99
C VAL A 93 5.66 9.59 11.84
N PHE A 94 4.53 9.35 12.51
CA PHE A 94 3.78 8.10 12.37
C PHE A 94 3.37 7.86 10.91
N PHE A 95 2.68 8.80 10.26
CA PHE A 95 2.26 8.61 8.86
C PHE A 95 3.43 8.53 7.88
N TRP A 96 4.52 9.26 8.13
CA TRP A 96 5.74 9.15 7.34
C TRP A 96 6.34 7.73 7.43
N LEU A 97 6.44 7.18 8.64
CA LEU A 97 6.89 5.80 8.85
C LEU A 97 5.98 4.79 8.15
N MET A 98 4.65 4.99 8.21
CA MET A 98 3.71 4.13 7.49
C MET A 98 3.89 4.20 5.97
N ASN A 99 4.16 5.38 5.42
CA ASN A 99 4.44 5.54 3.98
C ASN A 99 5.75 4.87 3.57
N VAL A 100 6.81 5.03 4.37
CA VAL A 100 8.08 4.33 4.17
C VAL A 100 7.88 2.82 4.22
N ALA A 101 7.11 2.31 5.19
CA ALA A 101 6.77 0.90 5.31
C ALA A 101 5.98 0.40 4.09
N GLY A 102 5.01 1.18 3.60
CA GLY A 102 4.25 0.89 2.38
C GLY A 102 5.13 0.76 1.15
N LEU A 103 6.04 1.73 0.94
CA LEU A 103 7.00 1.71 -0.17
C LEU A 103 8.00 0.55 -0.08
N ALA A 104 8.54 0.30 1.12
CA ALA A 104 9.45 -0.81 1.34
C ALA A 104 8.77 -2.15 1.03
N SER A 105 7.50 -2.28 1.43
CA SER A 105 6.68 -3.44 1.14
C SER A 105 6.45 -3.58 -0.38
N LEU A 106 6.00 -2.51 -1.05
CA LEU A 106 5.80 -2.49 -2.50
C LEU A 106 7.09 -2.84 -3.27
N TYR A 107 8.22 -2.27 -2.87
CA TYR A 107 9.53 -2.57 -3.43
C TYR A 107 9.87 -4.05 -3.24
N ALA A 108 9.77 -4.56 -2.01
CA ALA A 108 10.02 -5.97 -1.70
C ALA A 108 9.14 -6.90 -2.56
N PHE A 109 7.86 -6.59 -2.78
CA PHE A 109 6.99 -7.40 -3.62
C PHE A 109 7.31 -7.30 -5.10
N SER A 110 7.62 -6.11 -5.58
CA SER A 110 8.05 -5.92 -6.97
C SER A 110 9.31 -6.75 -7.28
N THR A 111 10.14 -7.06 -6.26
CA THR A 111 11.29 -7.94 -6.45
C THR A 111 10.96 -9.37 -6.81
N VAL A 112 9.81 -9.86 -6.36
CA VAL A 112 9.36 -11.22 -6.65
C VAL A 112 8.66 -11.30 -8.00
N LEU A 113 7.94 -10.25 -8.41
CA LEU A 113 7.23 -10.22 -9.69
C LEU A 113 8.16 -10.01 -10.89
N ASN A 114 9.16 -9.15 -10.74
CA ASN A 114 10.09 -8.84 -11.82
C ASN A 114 11.51 -8.81 -11.28
N LYS A 115 12.47 -9.48 -11.93
CA LYS A 115 13.89 -9.46 -11.54
C LYS A 115 14.58 -8.13 -11.90
N GLN A 116 14.03 -7.37 -12.84
CA GLN A 116 14.59 -6.11 -13.31
C GLN A 116 14.30 -4.97 -12.33
N LEU A 117 15.32 -4.17 -12.01
CA LEU A 117 15.23 -3.09 -11.01
C LEU A 117 14.42 -1.88 -11.51
N THR A 118 14.50 -1.53 -12.79
CA THR A 118 13.84 -0.35 -13.36
C THR A 118 12.31 -0.33 -13.19
N PRO A 119 11.53 -1.36 -13.59
CA PRO A 119 10.08 -1.33 -13.41
C PRO A 119 9.64 -1.30 -11.94
N ARG A 120 10.46 -1.84 -11.02
CA ARG A 120 10.23 -1.77 -9.58
C ARG A 120 10.30 -0.34 -9.08
N LEU A 121 11.35 0.37 -9.47
CA LEU A 121 11.56 1.76 -9.08
C LEU A 121 10.54 2.69 -9.74
N VAL A 122 10.11 2.41 -10.97
CA VAL A 122 9.00 3.13 -11.61
C VAL A 122 7.70 2.94 -10.82
N LEU A 123 7.37 1.71 -10.42
CA LEU A 123 6.18 1.43 -9.60
C LEU A 123 6.23 2.17 -8.26
N CYS A 124 7.39 2.15 -7.58
CA CYS A 124 7.59 2.88 -6.33
C CYS A 124 7.49 4.39 -6.53
N LEU A 125 8.06 4.92 -7.61
CA LEU A 125 7.97 6.34 -7.93
C LEU A 125 6.53 6.75 -8.24
N VAL A 126 5.79 5.96 -9.02
CA VAL A 126 4.37 6.25 -9.31
C VAL A 126 3.54 6.22 -8.03
N ALA A 127 3.74 5.23 -7.17
CA ALA A 127 3.05 5.17 -5.88
C ALA A 127 3.38 6.38 -4.99
N LEU A 128 4.66 6.79 -4.96
CA LEU A 128 5.12 7.95 -4.22
C LEU A 128 4.58 9.27 -4.80
N LEU A 129 4.58 9.43 -6.12
CA LEU A 129 4.00 10.59 -6.80
C LEU A 129 2.50 10.67 -6.54
N ASN A 130 1.79 9.54 -6.57
CA ASN A 130 0.37 9.50 -6.20
C ASN A 130 0.15 9.94 -4.74
N SER A 131 1.01 9.48 -3.82
CA SER A 131 0.98 9.94 -2.43
C SER A 131 1.23 11.44 -2.30
N LEU A 132 2.17 11.98 -3.08
CA LEU A 132 2.52 13.39 -3.08
C LEU A 132 1.37 14.23 -3.65
N THR A 133 0.71 13.78 -4.72
CA THR A 133 -0.45 14.47 -5.29
C THR A 133 -1.64 14.45 -4.33
N CYS A 134 -1.89 13.33 -3.64
CA CYS A 134 -2.91 13.27 -2.59
C CYS A 134 -2.62 14.30 -1.49
N ARG A 135 -1.37 14.45 -1.06
CA ARG A 135 -0.99 15.45 -0.05
C ARG A 135 -1.13 16.89 -0.55
N LEU A 136 -0.74 17.18 -1.79
CA LEU A 136 -0.88 18.51 -2.39
C LEU A 136 -2.34 18.94 -2.56
N VAL A 137 -3.24 17.97 -2.78
CA VAL A 137 -4.69 18.20 -2.94
C VAL A 137 -5.44 18.13 -1.59
N MET A 138 -4.72 18.27 -0.46
CA MET A 138 -5.30 18.28 0.89
C MET A 138 -6.01 16.97 1.26
N THR A 139 -5.49 15.82 0.83
CA THR A 139 -6.06 14.51 1.19
C THR A 139 -5.10 13.65 2.01
N ASN A 140 -5.59 13.27 3.19
CA ASN A 140 -5.25 12.19 4.11
C ASN A 140 -3.82 11.60 3.98
N PRO A 141 -2.90 11.90 4.91
CA PRO A 141 -1.47 11.54 4.82
C PRO A 141 -1.16 10.02 4.86
N GLY A 142 -2.15 9.17 5.17
CA GLY A 142 -2.01 7.70 5.24
C GLY A 142 -2.45 6.91 4.00
N PHE A 143 -2.72 7.58 2.87
CA PHE A 143 -3.28 6.93 1.67
C PHE A 143 -2.35 5.88 1.04
N LEU A 144 -1.03 6.12 1.06
CA LEU A 144 -0.05 5.23 0.43
C LEU A 144 0.06 3.88 1.14
N LEU A 145 0.09 3.88 2.47
CA LEU A 145 0.05 2.65 3.24
C LEU A 145 -1.18 1.84 2.86
N ARG A 146 -2.38 2.47 2.85
CA ARG A 146 -3.63 1.78 2.47
C ARG A 146 -3.42 1.07 1.15
N GLN A 147 -3.04 1.80 0.09
CA GLN A 147 -2.81 1.25 -1.24
C GLN A 147 -1.81 0.09 -1.26
N CYS A 148 -0.63 0.27 -0.67
CA CYS A 148 0.42 -0.76 -0.64
C CYS A 148 -0.02 -2.01 0.14
N PHE A 149 -0.75 -1.83 1.24
CA PHE A 149 -1.22 -2.95 2.06
C PHE A 149 -2.28 -3.79 1.35
N ASN A 150 -3.07 -3.23 0.42
CA ASN A 150 -4.07 -4.01 -0.31
C ASN A 150 -3.51 -4.87 -1.44
N LEU A 151 -2.32 -4.52 -1.94
CA LEU A 151 -1.65 -5.27 -2.99
C LEU A 151 -0.97 -6.54 -2.45
N LEU A 152 -0.67 -6.56 -1.15
CA LEU A 152 -0.06 -7.67 -0.43
C LEU A 152 -0.80 -9.01 -0.61
N PRO A 153 -2.11 -9.12 -0.30
CA PRO A 153 -2.84 -10.36 -0.48
C PRO A 153 -2.86 -10.86 -1.92
N LEU A 154 -3.11 -9.95 -2.88
CA LEU A 154 -3.14 -10.29 -4.31
C LEU A 154 -1.80 -10.85 -4.78
N PHE A 155 -0.71 -10.26 -4.29
CA PHE A 155 0.62 -10.74 -4.57
C PHE A 155 0.88 -12.14 -4.01
N LEU A 156 0.49 -12.41 -2.77
CA LEU A 156 0.64 -13.75 -2.19
C LEU A 156 -0.16 -14.81 -2.96
N LEU A 157 -1.34 -14.43 -3.48
CA LEU A 157 -2.13 -15.27 -4.37
C LEU A 157 -1.39 -15.53 -5.69
N PHE A 158 -0.81 -14.51 -6.33
CA PHE A 158 -0.01 -14.69 -7.54
C PHE A 158 1.22 -15.59 -7.32
N LYS A 159 1.90 -15.42 -6.18
CA LYS A 159 3.03 -16.27 -5.78
C LYS A 159 2.60 -17.73 -5.57
N SER A 160 1.36 -17.97 -5.16
CA SER A 160 0.80 -19.31 -4.97
C SER A 160 0.61 -20.10 -6.28
N GLU A 161 0.59 -19.43 -7.44
CA GLU A 161 0.51 -20.04 -8.78
C GLU A 161 1.88 -20.36 -9.38
N THR A 162 2.87 -19.51 -9.11
CA THR A 162 4.20 -19.59 -9.73
C THR A 162 5.16 -20.54 -9.01
N GLY A 163 4.81 -21.01 -7.82
CA GLY A 163 5.64 -21.90 -7.01
C GLY A 163 5.49 -23.40 -7.34
N THR A 164 6.58 -24.15 -7.24
CA THR A 164 6.65 -25.61 -7.47
C THR A 164 5.92 -26.44 -6.40
N THR A 165 5.75 -25.89 -5.19
CA THR A 165 4.96 -26.51 -4.11
C THR A 165 3.57 -25.90 -4.04
N LYS A 166 2.52 -26.75 -4.06
CA LYS A 166 1.10 -26.36 -3.94
C LYS A 166 0.92 -25.30 -2.85
N GLY A 167 0.49 -24.10 -3.27
CA GLY A 167 0.60 -22.84 -2.55
C GLY A 167 -0.39 -22.61 -1.40
N THR A 168 -0.80 -23.65 -0.65
CA THR A 168 -1.79 -23.51 0.44
C THR A 168 -1.35 -22.52 1.52
N LYS A 169 -0.05 -22.52 1.89
CA LYS A 169 0.49 -21.54 2.84
C LYS A 169 0.34 -20.10 2.34
N TRP A 170 0.62 -19.85 1.07
CA TRP A 170 0.51 -18.53 0.46
C TRP A 170 -0.93 -18.06 0.35
N VAL A 171 -1.85 -18.94 -0.01
CA VAL A 171 -3.30 -18.66 -0.03
C VAL A 171 -3.81 -18.33 1.38
N PHE A 172 -3.41 -19.12 2.37
CA PHE A 172 -3.78 -18.87 3.77
C PHE A 172 -3.26 -17.51 4.25
N SER A 173 -1.97 -17.23 4.01
CA SER A 173 -1.38 -15.93 4.34
C SER A 173 -2.05 -14.76 3.61
N ALA A 174 -2.47 -14.94 2.35
CA ALA A 174 -3.24 -13.95 1.62
C ALA A 174 -4.58 -13.66 2.31
N GLY A 175 -5.31 -14.71 2.74
CA GLY A 175 -6.56 -14.56 3.48
C GLY A 175 -6.39 -13.80 4.79
N VAL A 176 -5.37 -14.16 5.58
CA VAL A 176 -5.04 -13.43 6.83
C VAL A 176 -4.70 -11.98 6.56
N LEU A 177 -3.86 -11.69 5.55
CA LEU A 177 -3.51 -10.32 5.21
C LEU A 177 -4.72 -9.52 4.71
N SER A 178 -5.61 -10.10 3.91
CA SER A 178 -6.86 -9.42 3.49
C SER A 178 -7.72 -9.03 4.69
N MET A 179 -7.81 -9.89 5.71
CA MET A 179 -8.52 -9.56 6.95
C MET A 179 -7.84 -8.42 7.71
N LEU A 180 -6.50 -8.40 7.77
CA LEU A 180 -5.76 -7.29 8.35
C LEU A 180 -5.92 -5.99 7.55
N CYS A 181 -6.02 -6.06 6.22
CA CYS A 181 -6.30 -4.90 5.38
C CYS A 181 -7.65 -4.25 5.74
N VAL A 182 -8.68 -5.04 6.07
CA VAL A 182 -9.98 -4.51 6.53
C VAL A 182 -9.82 -3.68 7.81
N LEU A 183 -8.93 -4.11 8.71
CA LEU A 183 -8.63 -3.37 9.94
C LEU A 183 -7.89 -2.05 9.68
N VAL A 184 -7.20 -1.92 8.55
CA VAL A 184 -6.56 -0.67 8.11
C VAL A 184 -7.57 0.21 7.37
N SER A 185 -8.38 -0.39 6.49
CA SER A 185 -9.28 0.30 5.58
C SER A 185 -10.32 -0.68 5.05
N GLN A 186 -11.58 -0.47 5.44
CA GLN A 186 -12.70 -1.38 5.12
C GLN A 186 -12.88 -1.54 3.62
N GLU A 187 -12.99 -0.42 2.89
CA GLU A 187 -13.18 -0.39 1.43
C GLU A 187 -12.14 -1.27 0.73
N THR A 188 -10.89 -1.07 1.11
CA THR A 188 -9.79 -1.67 0.39
C THR A 188 -9.48 -3.09 0.81
N GLY A 189 -9.67 -3.43 2.09
CA GLY A 189 -9.63 -4.80 2.56
C GLY A 189 -10.75 -5.65 1.95
N LEU A 190 -11.95 -5.08 1.77
CA LEU A 190 -13.05 -5.73 1.05
C LEU A 190 -12.68 -5.99 -0.41
N PHE A 191 -12.09 -5.02 -1.11
CA PHE A 191 -11.59 -5.25 -2.47
C PHE A 191 -10.58 -6.41 -2.53
N SER A 192 -9.58 -6.42 -1.63
CA SER A 192 -8.61 -7.52 -1.57
C SER A 192 -9.28 -8.88 -1.28
N PHE A 193 -10.29 -8.91 -0.42
CA PHE A 193 -11.05 -10.11 -0.10
C PHE A 193 -11.88 -10.62 -1.30
N VAL A 194 -12.60 -9.73 -1.98
CA VAL A 194 -13.39 -10.05 -3.17
C VAL A 194 -12.48 -10.54 -4.29
N SER A 195 -11.40 -9.81 -4.60
CA SER A 195 -10.42 -10.21 -5.61
C SER A 195 -9.78 -11.56 -5.28
N GLY A 196 -9.46 -11.82 -4.01
CA GLY A 196 -8.93 -13.11 -3.58
C GLY A 196 -9.93 -14.25 -3.72
N SER A 197 -11.20 -14.00 -3.41
CA SER A 197 -12.29 -14.97 -3.57
C SER A 197 -12.52 -15.31 -5.05
N VAL A 198 -12.58 -14.29 -5.91
CA VAL A 198 -12.68 -14.47 -7.38
C VAL A 198 -11.51 -15.28 -7.90
N PHE A 199 -10.29 -14.98 -7.45
CA PHE A 199 -9.09 -15.71 -7.83
C PHE A 199 -9.17 -17.20 -7.47
N LEU A 200 -9.58 -17.54 -6.24
CA LEU A 200 -9.70 -18.95 -5.80
C LEU A 200 -10.77 -19.71 -6.57
N VAL A 201 -11.92 -19.08 -6.82
CA VAL A 201 -12.99 -19.68 -7.65
C VAL A 201 -12.52 -19.92 -9.07
N SER A 202 -11.79 -18.97 -9.64
CA SER A 202 -11.24 -19.05 -11.00
C SER A 202 -10.21 -20.18 -11.15
N ARG A 203 -9.35 -20.35 -10.13
CA ARG A 203 -8.35 -21.42 -10.10
C ARG A 203 -8.98 -22.82 -10.18
N GLY A 204 -10.15 -23.01 -9.57
CA GLY A 204 -10.85 -24.31 -9.56
C GLY A 204 -11.59 -24.67 -10.84
N ARG A 205 -11.93 -23.68 -11.69
CA ARG A 205 -12.84 -23.85 -12.84
C ARG A 205 -12.14 -23.99 -14.20
N GLY A 206 -10.83 -23.74 -14.26
CA GLY A 206 -10.12 -23.63 -15.54
C GLY A 206 -10.45 -22.33 -16.28
N ALA A 207 -9.61 -21.97 -17.26
CA ALA A 207 -9.65 -20.64 -17.88
C ALA A 207 -10.96 -20.35 -18.65
N GLY A 208 -11.52 -21.35 -19.34
CA GLY A 208 -12.74 -21.20 -20.14
C GLY A 208 -13.99 -20.96 -19.29
N GLU A 209 -14.18 -21.73 -18.22
CA GLU A 209 -15.32 -21.55 -17.32
C GLU A 209 -15.23 -20.26 -16.51
N THR A 210 -14.01 -19.86 -16.11
CA THR A 210 -13.77 -18.58 -15.43
C THR A 210 -14.24 -17.42 -16.30
N ARG A 211 -13.87 -17.42 -17.59
CA ARG A 211 -14.29 -16.37 -18.53
C ARG A 211 -15.80 -16.31 -18.67
N ASN A 212 -16.45 -17.46 -18.90
CA ASN A 212 -17.91 -17.54 -19.02
C ASN A 212 -18.63 -17.04 -17.75
N TRP A 213 -18.06 -17.31 -16.57
CA TRP A 213 -18.60 -16.85 -15.31
C TRP A 213 -18.45 -15.33 -15.11
N LEU A 214 -17.28 -14.76 -15.43
CA LEU A 214 -17.05 -13.31 -15.39
C LEU A 214 -17.95 -12.56 -16.37
N GLU A 215 -18.16 -13.09 -17.57
CA GLU A 215 -19.08 -12.53 -18.56
C GLU A 215 -20.54 -12.53 -18.06
N ARG A 216 -20.98 -13.58 -17.34
CA ARG A 216 -22.30 -13.63 -16.70
C ARG A 216 -22.44 -12.58 -15.59
N LEU A 217 -21.45 -12.45 -14.70
CA LEU A 217 -21.48 -11.45 -13.64
C LEU A 217 -21.51 -10.03 -14.18
N THR A 218 -20.69 -9.73 -15.20
CA THR A 218 -20.65 -8.40 -15.83
C THR A 218 -21.99 -8.03 -16.44
N ARG A 219 -22.71 -9.02 -16.99
CA ARG A 219 -24.07 -8.84 -17.52
C ARG A 219 -25.07 -8.49 -16.43
N ILE A 220 -25.08 -9.26 -15.33
CA ILE A 220 -25.96 -9.01 -14.18
C ILE A 220 -25.73 -7.61 -13.60
N ILE A 221 -24.46 -7.21 -13.40
CA ILE A 221 -24.13 -5.87 -12.89
C ILE A 221 -24.62 -4.78 -13.84
N ARG A 222 -24.45 -4.97 -15.16
CA ARG A 222 -24.93 -4.02 -16.16
C ARG A 222 -26.45 -3.88 -16.15
N GLU A 223 -27.17 -5.01 -16.01
CA GLU A 223 -28.63 -5.04 -15.91
C GLU A 223 -29.11 -4.31 -14.64
N GLU A 224 -28.53 -4.59 -13.47
CA GLU A 224 -28.86 -3.90 -12.22
C GLU A 224 -28.57 -2.38 -12.27
N VAL A 225 -27.41 -1.99 -12.81
CA VAL A 225 -27.07 -0.56 -12.97
C VAL A 225 -28.03 0.14 -13.93
N SER A 226 -28.53 -0.55 -14.96
CA SER A 226 -29.52 0.01 -15.88
C SER A 226 -30.90 0.20 -15.24
N LEU A 227 -31.24 -0.55 -14.18
CA LEU A 227 -32.49 -0.39 -13.43
C LEU A 227 -32.45 0.77 -12.43
N LEU A 228 -31.25 1.24 -12.07
CA LEU A 228 -31.06 2.36 -11.14
C LEU A 228 -31.01 3.74 -11.82
N ASN A 229 -30.99 3.78 -13.16
CA ASN A 229 -31.02 5.01 -13.97
C ASN A 229 -32.37 5.17 -14.66
#